data_AF-X1SV77-F1
#
_entry.id   AF-X1SV77-F1
#
_cell.length_a   1.000
_cell.length_b   1.000
_cell.length_c   1.000
_cell.angle_alpha   90.00
_cell.angle_beta   90.00
_cell.angle_gamma   90.00
#
_symmetry.space_group_name_H-M   'P 1'
#
loop_
_entity.id
_entity.type
_entity.pdbx_description
1 polymer ?
#
loop_
_entity_poly.entity_id
_entity_poly.type
_entity_poly.pdbx_seq_one_letter_code
_entity_poly.pdbx_strand_id
1 'polypeptide(L)'
;MLLEGQGQEDLTGLLSSKIRIVGLAIQSIQQLHYRAIFWRRDTFENADLDVDAFISEQELDLTAIGYQIGGADQWYGALTSLNIDYEDEDESSELHVSLQNLSAAAKIA
;
A
#
# COMPACT_ATOMS: atom_id res chain seq x y z
N MET A 1 -20.31 28.51 10.01
CA MET A 1 -19.65 27.45 10.81
C MET A 1 -19.51 26.25 9.90
N LEU A 2 -18.44 26.24 9.10
CA LEU A 2 -18.10 25.12 8.24
C LEU A 2 -17.27 24.18 9.12
N LEU A 3 -17.75 22.95 9.29
CA LEU A 3 -16.92 21.87 9.81
C LEU A 3 -15.91 21.57 8.72
N GLU A 4 -14.72 22.17 8.83
CA GLU A 4 -13.54 21.65 8.16
C GLU A 4 -13.38 20.22 8.68
N GLY A 5 -13.62 19.25 7.82
CA GLY A 5 -13.20 17.88 8.07
C GLY A 5 -11.69 17.96 8.22
N GLN A 6 -11.23 17.95 9.47
CA GLN A 6 -9.83 17.72 9.78
C GLN A 6 -9.53 16.35 9.18
N GLY A 7 -8.95 16.34 7.99
CA GLY A 7 -8.20 15.18 7.52
C GLY A 7 -7.25 14.87 8.65
N GLN A 8 -7.43 13.71 9.26
CA GLN A 8 -6.55 13.25 10.32
C GLN A 8 -5.17 13.13 9.64
N GLU A 9 -4.33 14.14 9.84
CA GLU A 9 -2.98 14.23 9.30
C GLU A 9 -2.23 13.00 9.81
N ASP A 10 -1.94 12.10 8.87
CA ASP A 10 -0.86 11.12 8.82
C ASP A 10 -0.62 10.20 10.04
N LEU A 11 -0.31 8.94 9.76
CA LEU A 11 0.41 8.10 10.73
C LEU A 11 1.80 8.73 10.92
N THR A 12 1.95 9.76 11.78
CA THR A 12 3.27 10.29 12.14
C THR A 12 4.05 9.23 12.90
N GLY A 13 4.85 8.48 12.18
CA GLY A 13 5.61 7.35 12.66
C GLY A 13 4.74 6.15 13.07
N LEU A 14 5.20 4.94 12.76
CA LEU A 14 4.78 3.73 13.45
C LEU A 14 5.02 3.90 14.95
N LEU A 15 4.05 3.53 15.78
CA LEU A 15 4.17 3.56 17.25
C LEU A 15 5.27 2.62 17.78
N SER A 16 5.80 1.77 16.92
CA SER A 16 6.80 0.75 17.16
C SER A 16 7.46 0.43 15.83
N SER A 17 8.78 0.21 15.82
CA SER A 17 9.45 -0.36 14.64
C SER A 17 8.96 -1.76 14.32
N LYS A 18 8.24 -2.43 15.23
CA LYS A 18 7.64 -3.74 15.04
C LYS A 18 6.12 -3.65 15.03
N ILE A 19 5.49 -4.00 13.91
CA ILE A 19 4.04 -4.04 13.75
C ILE A 19 3.60 -5.32 13.06
N ARG A 20 2.30 -5.60 13.12
CA ARG A 20 1.66 -6.64 12.30
C ARG A 20 0.67 -6.01 11.34
N ILE A 21 0.85 -6.27 10.05
CA ILE A 21 -0.07 -5.85 9.00
C ILE A 21 -1.15 -6.91 8.88
N VAL A 22 -2.38 -6.52 9.23
CA VAL A 22 -3.56 -7.41 9.29
C VAL A 22 -4.50 -7.29 8.10
N GLY A 23 -4.31 -6.27 7.29
CA GLY A 23 -5.10 -6.00 6.11
C GLY A 23 -4.47 -4.92 5.25
N LEU A 24 -4.89 -4.90 3.99
CA LEU A 24 -4.45 -3.94 3.00
C LEU A 24 -5.63 -3.60 2.10
N ALA A 25 -5.86 -2.31 1.86
CA ALA A 25 -6.91 -1.86 0.96
C ALA A 25 -6.34 -0.87 -0.06
N ILE A 26 -6.92 -0.86 -1.25
CA ILE A 26 -6.60 0.10 -2.30
C ILE A 26 -7.87 0.70 -2.87
N GLN A 27 -7.79 2.00 -3.16
CA GLN A 27 -8.78 2.75 -3.89
C GLN A 27 -8.13 3.32 -5.14
N SER A 28 -8.75 3.15 -6.31
CA SER A 28 -8.22 3.59 -7.59
C SER A 28 -9.31 4.04 -8.53
N ILE A 29 -9.03 5.02 -9.38
CA ILE A 29 -9.92 5.43 -10.49
C ILE A 29 -9.98 4.39 -11.62
N GLN A 30 -9.12 3.37 -11.60
CA GLN A 30 -9.07 2.30 -12.59
C GLN A 30 -9.18 0.93 -11.91
N GLN A 31 -9.91 0.02 -12.55
CA GLN A 31 -10.00 -1.37 -12.10
C GLN A 31 -8.78 -2.16 -12.60
N LEU A 32 -7.63 -2.00 -11.93
CA LEU A 32 -6.38 -2.66 -12.31
C LEU A 32 -5.92 -3.69 -11.27
N HIS A 33 -4.92 -4.46 -11.66
CA HIS A 33 -4.19 -5.38 -10.80
C HIS A 33 -2.92 -4.70 -10.27
N TYR A 34 -2.82 -4.59 -8.96
CA TYR A 34 -1.69 -3.99 -8.26
C TYR A 34 -0.94 -4.98 -7.39
N ARG A 35 0.32 -4.68 -7.10
CA ARG A 35 1.15 -5.36 -6.10
C ARG A 35 1.71 -4.36 -5.12
N ALA A 36 1.46 -4.58 -3.83
CA ALA A 36 2.16 -3.88 -2.76
C ALA A 36 3.35 -4.72 -2.30
N ILE A 37 4.52 -4.10 -2.18
CA ILE A 37 5.75 -4.76 -1.73
C ILE A 37 6.20 -4.06 -0.44
N PHE A 38 6.43 -4.83 0.61
CA PHE A 38 6.86 -4.33 1.92
C PHE A 38 8.35 -4.59 2.13
N TRP A 39 9.07 -3.59 2.65
CA TRP A 39 10.51 -3.60 2.86
C TRP A 39 10.83 -3.29 4.33
N ARG A 40 11.84 -3.93 4.92
CA ARG A 40 12.32 -3.59 6.29
C ARG A 40 13.22 -2.37 6.33
N ARG A 41 13.88 -2.13 5.20
CA ARG A 41 14.82 -1.05 4.93
C ARG A 41 14.68 -0.73 3.45
N ASP A 42 14.56 0.54 3.13
CA ASP A 42 14.54 1.03 1.76
C ASP A 42 15.38 2.30 1.69
N THR A 43 16.47 2.25 0.92
CA THR A 43 17.03 3.50 0.41
C THR A 43 16.39 3.72 -0.96
N PHE A 44 15.35 4.56 -1.06
CA PHE A 44 14.63 4.84 -2.31
C PHE A 44 15.54 5.35 -3.47
N GLU A 45 16.82 5.56 -3.19
CA GLU A 45 17.90 5.88 -4.12
C GLU A 45 18.55 4.66 -4.80
N ASN A 46 18.28 3.43 -4.34
CA ASN A 46 18.91 2.20 -4.86
C ASN A 46 17.92 1.04 -4.96
N ALA A 47 17.49 0.69 -6.17
CA ALA A 47 16.58 -0.43 -6.44
C ALA A 47 17.23 -1.84 -6.33
N ASP A 48 18.36 -1.94 -5.63
CA ASP A 48 19.06 -3.20 -5.42
C ASP A 48 18.39 -3.97 -4.26
N LEU A 49 17.73 -5.07 -4.60
CA LEU A 49 17.05 -5.95 -3.66
C LEU A 49 18.02 -6.63 -2.65
N ASP A 50 19.33 -6.58 -2.89
CA ASP A 50 20.34 -7.04 -1.93
C ASP A 50 20.67 -5.96 -0.87
N VAL A 51 20.30 -4.70 -1.14
CA VAL A 51 20.43 -3.55 -0.22
C VAL A 51 19.13 -3.31 0.54
N ASP A 52 17.98 -3.47 -0.13
CA ASP A 52 16.66 -3.32 0.46
C ASP A 52 16.13 -4.66 0.99
N ALA A 53 15.82 -4.72 2.28
CA ALA A 53 15.45 -5.97 2.93
C ALA A 53 13.96 -6.31 2.68
N PHE A 54 13.69 -7.12 1.66
CA PHE A 54 12.33 -7.59 1.34
C PHE A 54 11.65 -8.35 2.49
N ILE A 55 10.34 -8.10 2.69
CA ILE A 55 9.49 -8.81 3.66
C ILE A 55 8.49 -9.71 2.96
N SER A 56 7.62 -9.09 2.16
CA SER A 56 6.43 -9.72 1.59
C SER A 56 5.88 -8.87 0.46
N GLU A 57 5.21 -9.51 -0.49
CA GLU A 57 4.40 -8.83 -1.50
C GLU A 57 2.95 -9.34 -1.42
N GLN A 58 1.99 -8.44 -1.65
CA GLN A 58 0.56 -8.73 -1.64
C GLN A 58 -0.08 -8.21 -2.92
N GLU A 59 -0.79 -9.08 -3.63
CA GLU A 59 -1.49 -8.74 -4.87
C GLU A 59 -2.93 -8.28 -4.58
N LEU A 60 -3.23 -7.06 -5.04
CA LEU A 60 -4.54 -6.42 -4.98
C LEU A 60 -5.12 -6.37 -6.39
N ASP A 61 -5.79 -7.45 -6.78
CA ASP A 61 -6.44 -7.54 -8.08
C ASP A 61 -7.86 -6.95 -8.04
N LEU A 62 -8.01 -5.66 -8.35
CA LEU A 62 -9.34 -5.02 -8.40
C LEU A 62 -10.23 -5.61 -9.51
N THR A 63 -9.65 -6.30 -10.51
CA THR A 63 -10.44 -7.00 -11.53
C THR A 63 -11.13 -8.25 -10.96
N ALA A 64 -10.56 -8.83 -9.89
CA ALA A 64 -11.09 -10.01 -9.23
C ALA A 64 -11.91 -9.69 -7.96
N ILE A 65 -11.43 -8.79 -7.10
CA ILE A 65 -12.01 -8.50 -5.78
C ILE A 65 -12.65 -7.11 -5.65
N GLY A 66 -12.49 -6.26 -6.66
CA GLY A 66 -12.87 -4.85 -6.59
C GLY A 66 -14.37 -4.62 -6.75
N TYR A 67 -14.89 -3.57 -6.10
CA TYR A 67 -16.22 -3.03 -6.35
C TYR A 67 -16.16 -1.51 -6.57
N GLN A 68 -17.08 -0.99 -7.37
CA GLN A 68 -17.17 0.45 -7.65
C GLN A 68 -17.92 1.16 -6.52
N ILE A 69 -17.34 2.23 -5.98
CA ILE A 69 -17.98 3.12 -5.03
C ILE A 69 -18.99 3.98 -5.79
N GLY A 70 -20.27 3.83 -5.47
CA GLY A 70 -21.36 4.54 -6.14
C GLY A 70 -21.22 6.06 -6.06
N GLY A 71 -21.26 6.74 -7.20
CA GLY A 71 -21.19 8.20 -7.30
C GLY A 71 -19.79 8.80 -7.21
N ALA A 72 -18.73 7.99 -7.13
CA ALA A 72 -17.34 8.46 -7.01
C ALA A 72 -16.42 8.03 -8.17
N ASP A 73 -16.91 7.21 -9.11
CA ASP A 73 -16.15 6.63 -10.22
C ASP A 73 -14.81 5.99 -9.80
N GLN A 74 -14.78 5.42 -8.60
CA GLN A 74 -13.60 4.80 -8.00
C GLN A 74 -13.87 3.34 -7.63
N TRP A 75 -12.85 2.53 -7.78
CA TRP A 75 -12.81 1.12 -7.42
C TRP A 75 -12.13 0.95 -6.08
N TYR A 76 -12.68 0.06 -5.24
CA TYR A 76 -12.12 -0.31 -3.96
C TYR A 76 -11.96 -1.82 -3.87
N GLY A 77 -10.87 -2.28 -3.29
CA GLY A 77 -10.64 -3.68 -2.95
C GLY A 77 -9.78 -3.79 -1.70
N ALA A 78 -9.98 -4.87 -0.94
CA ALA A 78 -9.23 -5.09 0.28
C ALA A 78 -8.90 -6.57 0.49
N LEU A 79 -7.68 -6.82 0.93
CA LEU A 79 -7.25 -8.07 1.53
C LEU A 79 -7.42 -7.94 3.04
N THR A 80 -8.18 -8.86 3.62
CA THR A 80 -8.37 -8.94 5.07
C THR A 80 -7.73 -10.22 5.58
N SER A 81 -7.38 -10.26 6.88
CA SER A 81 -6.75 -11.43 7.51
C SER A 81 -5.32 -11.69 7.03
N LEU A 82 -4.59 -10.63 6.67
CA LEU A 82 -3.14 -10.72 6.49
C LEU A 82 -2.49 -10.99 7.85
N ASN A 83 -1.29 -11.59 7.83
CA ASN A 83 -0.48 -11.83 9.01
C ASN A 83 0.98 -11.60 8.66
N ILE A 84 1.31 -10.36 8.29
CA ILE A 84 2.68 -9.98 7.93
C ILE A 84 3.31 -9.29 9.13
N ASP A 85 4.32 -9.92 9.72
CA ASP A 85 5.14 -9.31 10.74
C ASP A 85 6.16 -8.38 10.07
N TYR A 86 6.10 -7.10 10.42
CA TYR A 86 6.94 -6.04 9.88
C TYR A 86 7.87 -5.53 10.97
N GLU A 87 9.15 -5.38 10.61
CA GLU A 87 10.17 -4.73 11.42
C GLU A 87 10.86 -3.68 10.56
N ASP A 88 10.81 -2.42 10.99
CA ASP A 88 11.60 -1.30 10.47
C ASP A 88 13.02 -1.43 11.04
N GLU A 89 13.95 -1.81 10.17
CA GLU A 89 15.38 -1.99 10.48
C GLU A 89 16.17 -0.66 10.38
N ASP A 90 15.54 0.43 9.94
CA ASP A 90 16.14 1.77 9.86
C ASP A 90 15.84 2.62 11.10
N GLU A 91 14.96 2.14 11.98
CA GLU A 91 14.46 2.87 13.16
C GLU A 91 13.85 4.24 12.80
N SER A 92 13.43 4.39 11.54
CA SER A 92 12.75 5.58 11.01
C SER A 92 11.36 5.75 11.63
N SER A 93 10.83 4.67 12.19
CA SER A 93 9.42 4.50 12.51
C SER A 93 8.56 4.68 11.27
N GLU A 94 9.01 4.26 10.09
CA GLU A 94 8.22 4.36 8.85
C GLU A 94 7.85 2.98 8.31
N LEU A 95 6.79 2.94 7.50
CA LEU A 95 6.40 1.76 6.75
C LEU A 95 6.90 1.91 5.31
N HIS A 96 7.91 1.14 4.93
CA HIS A 96 8.45 1.16 3.57
C HIS A 96 7.60 0.25 2.66
N VAL A 97 6.89 0.86 1.71
CA VAL A 97 6.02 0.15 0.77
C VAL A 97 6.18 0.70 -0.65
N SER A 98 6.35 -0.19 -1.61
CA SER A 98 6.21 0.14 -3.03
C SER A 98 4.87 -0.36 -3.58
N LEU A 99 4.29 0.39 -4.51
CA LEU A 99 3.09 -0.01 -5.24
C LEU A 99 3.39 -0.14 -6.74
N GLN A 100 3.19 -1.33 -7.27
CA GLN A 100 3.41 -1.65 -8.68
C GLN A 100 2.09 -1.93 -9.39
N ASN A 101 1.92 -1.40 -10.60
CA ASN A 101 0.84 -1.79 -11.51
C ASN A 101 1.27 -3.03 -12.32
N LEU A 102 0.54 -4.13 -12.17
CA LEU A 102 0.77 -5.39 -12.89
C LEU A 102 -0.11 -5.55 -14.13
N SER A 103 -1.13 -4.71 -14.30
CA SER A 103 -1.94 -4.75 -15.51
C SER A 103 -1.10 -4.36 -16.72
N ALA A 104 -1.23 -5.14 -17.80
CA ALA A 104 -0.69 -4.76 -19.10
C ALA A 104 -1.28 -3.40 -19.46
N ALA A 105 -0.47 -2.34 -19.44
CA ALA A 105 -0.95 -0.99 -19.65
C ALA A 105 -1.67 -0.92 -21.01
N ALA A 106 -2.96 -0.57 -21.00
CA ALA A 106 -3.46 0.21 -22.13
C ALA A 106 -2.71 1.53 -22.04
N LYS A 107 -1.80 1.77 -23.00
CA LYS A 107 -1.24 3.09 -23.25
C LYS A 107 -2.44 4.04 -23.27
N ILE A 108 -2.48 5.00 -22.35
CA ILE A 108 -3.52 6.03 -22.37
C ILE A 108 -3.45 6.64 -23.79
N ALA A 109 -4.53 6.49 -24.55
CA ALA A 109 -4.66 7.04 -25.90
C ALA A 109 -4.74 8.56 -25.84
#